data_AF-A0A2P8DCS1-F1
#
_entry.id   AF-A0A2P8DCS1-F1
#
_cell.length_a   1.000
_cell.length_b   1.000
_cell.length_c   1.000
_cell.angle_alpha   90.00
_cell.angle_beta   90.00
_cell.angle_gamma   90.00
#
_symmetry.space_group_name_H-M   'P 1'
#
loop_
_entity.id
_entity.type
_entity.pdbx_description
1 polymer ?
#
loop_
_entity_poly.entity_id
_entity_poly.type
_entity_poly.pdbx_seq_one_letter_code
_entity_poly.pdbx_strand_id
1 'polypeptide(L)'
;MKKLTLPLVAAALLFTASCNNTPEGDKAEAGEAITNTTPAAGADYKVDVATSKIEWIGSKAIGDNHKGTISISEGTLKAEQGKLTGGSFVIDMKSINPTDQDAEGNTKLKGHLSAADFFLVDSFPTAKFEVVSVTEGADTAKIQFKGATHTITGNLTIKGISKSITFPAHLEVSDAKISAHAVFNIDRSQWGITYGSTGDIKDKIINNDINLTIHVEATK
;
A
#
# COMPACT_ATOMS: atom_id res chain seq x y z
N MET A 1 -16.16 -25.62 58.99
CA MET A 1 -15.26 -25.24 57.88
C MET A 1 -16.04 -24.28 56.97
N LYS A 2 -15.80 -22.97 57.09
CA LYS A 2 -16.54 -21.91 56.37
C LYS A 2 -16.00 -21.82 54.94
N LYS A 3 -16.86 -21.97 53.94
CA LYS A 3 -16.52 -21.78 52.53
C LYS A 3 -16.56 -20.28 52.22
N LEU A 4 -15.42 -19.73 51.82
CA LEU A 4 -15.26 -18.36 51.35
C LEU A 4 -14.92 -18.47 49.86
N THR A 5 -15.81 -17.99 48.99
CA THR A 5 -15.55 -17.88 47.55
C THR A 5 -15.72 -16.43 47.12
N LEU A 6 -14.62 -15.91 46.59
CA LEU A 6 -14.29 -14.54 46.21
C LEU A 6 -15.03 -14.11 44.92
N PRO A 7 -15.49 -12.84 44.78
CA PRO A 7 -16.13 -12.40 43.54
C PRO A 7 -15.09 -12.05 42.48
N LEU A 8 -15.38 -12.47 41.25
CA LEU A 8 -14.62 -12.23 40.02
C LEU A 8 -14.73 -10.74 39.63
N VAL A 9 -13.63 -9.99 39.73
CA VAL A 9 -13.53 -8.62 39.22
C VAL A 9 -13.30 -8.68 37.72
N ALA A 10 -14.28 -8.27 36.93
CA ALA A 10 -14.12 -8.06 35.50
C ALA A 10 -13.28 -6.79 35.27
N ALA A 11 -12.02 -6.98 34.88
CA ALA A 11 -11.17 -5.89 34.42
C ALA A 11 -11.66 -5.42 33.04
N ALA A 12 -12.30 -4.24 32.98
CA ALA A 12 -12.61 -3.57 31.74
C ALA A 12 -11.29 -3.15 31.06
N LEU A 13 -10.96 -3.83 29.95
CA LEU A 13 -9.87 -3.45 29.07
C LEU A 13 -10.24 -2.12 28.39
N LEU A 14 -9.68 -1.03 28.91
CA LEU A 14 -9.65 0.27 28.24
C LEU A 14 -8.82 0.14 26.96
N PHE A 15 -9.49 0.06 25.81
CA PHE A 15 -8.85 0.23 24.51
C PHE A 15 -8.29 1.64 24.44
N THR A 16 -6.98 1.78 24.56
CA THR A 16 -6.29 3.04 24.26
C THR A 16 -6.33 3.23 22.76
N ALA A 17 -7.25 4.07 22.28
CA ALA A 17 -7.20 4.60 20.93
C ALA A 17 -5.93 5.43 20.82
N SER A 18 -4.85 4.81 20.33
CA SER A 18 -3.69 5.55 19.83
C SER A 18 -4.21 6.43 18.70
N CYS A 19 -4.14 7.75 18.88
CA CYS A 19 -4.44 8.72 17.83
C CYS A 19 -3.43 8.54 16.70
N ASN A 20 -3.71 7.59 15.80
CA ASN A 20 -2.96 7.44 14.56
C ASN A 20 -3.59 8.39 13.54
N ASN A 21 -2.83 9.39 13.10
CA ASN A 21 -3.30 10.39 12.14
C ASN A 21 -3.22 9.90 10.68
N THR A 22 -2.75 8.68 10.41
CA THR A 22 -2.88 8.08 9.08
C THR A 22 -4.36 7.97 8.72
N PRO A 23 -4.77 8.37 7.49
CA PRO A 23 -6.13 8.11 7.02
C PRO A 23 -6.54 6.65 7.23
N GLU A 24 -7.77 6.45 7.69
CA GLU A 24 -8.33 5.10 7.81
C GLU A 24 -8.39 4.45 6.43
N GLY A 25 -7.96 3.20 6.37
CA GLY A 25 -7.94 2.40 5.16
C GLY A 25 -7.77 0.93 5.51
N ASP A 26 -8.09 0.06 4.56
CA ASP A 26 -7.92 -1.38 4.71
C ASP A 26 -6.45 -1.71 4.93
N LYS A 27 -6.13 -2.44 6.00
CA LYS A 27 -4.75 -2.83 6.29
C LYS A 27 -4.36 -4.01 5.41
N ALA A 28 -3.47 -3.77 4.45
CA ALA A 28 -2.90 -4.81 3.63
C ALA A 28 -1.73 -5.47 4.40
N GLU A 29 -2.06 -6.52 5.16
CA GLU A 29 -1.06 -7.27 5.93
C GLU A 29 0.00 -7.88 5.00
N ALA A 30 1.27 -7.71 5.37
CA ALA A 30 2.40 -8.21 4.61
C ALA A 30 2.71 -9.66 4.99
N GLY A 31 2.64 -10.55 4.02
CA GLY A 31 3.06 -11.95 4.13
C GLY A 31 4.39 -12.22 3.42
N GLU A 32 4.80 -13.49 3.42
CA GLU A 32 5.90 -13.96 2.57
C GLU A 32 5.56 -13.78 1.09
N ALA A 33 6.56 -13.44 0.26
CA ALA A 33 6.36 -13.29 -1.17
C ALA A 33 5.95 -14.64 -1.80
N ILE A 34 4.94 -14.61 -2.67
CA ILE A 34 4.43 -15.81 -3.34
C ILE A 34 5.26 -16.06 -4.59
N THR A 35 6.05 -17.13 -4.60
CA THR A 35 6.99 -17.45 -5.70
C THR A 35 6.48 -18.52 -6.66
N ASN A 36 5.50 -19.33 -6.24
CA ASN A 36 4.92 -20.40 -7.05
C ASN A 36 3.58 -19.94 -7.64
N THR A 37 3.61 -19.09 -8.65
CA THR A 37 2.41 -18.61 -9.33
C THR A 37 2.19 -19.33 -10.64
N THR A 38 0.92 -19.58 -10.97
CA THR A 38 0.55 -20.00 -12.32
C THR A 38 0.78 -18.82 -13.26
N PRO A 39 1.41 -19.01 -14.44
CA PRO A 39 1.55 -17.93 -15.41
C PRO A 39 0.19 -17.33 -15.77
N ALA A 40 0.10 -16.00 -15.71
CA ALA A 40 -1.11 -15.29 -16.11
C ALA A 40 -1.39 -15.50 -17.60
N ALA A 41 -2.61 -15.90 -17.92
CA ALA A 41 -3.09 -16.18 -19.28
C ALA A 41 -3.84 -14.97 -19.87
N GLY A 42 -4.03 -14.97 -21.19
CA GLY A 42 -4.83 -13.95 -21.88
C GLY A 42 -4.03 -12.84 -22.56
N ALA A 43 -4.77 -11.84 -23.04
CA ALA A 43 -4.23 -10.72 -23.81
C ALA A 43 -3.48 -9.74 -22.91
N ASP A 44 -2.43 -9.13 -23.46
CA ASP A 44 -1.68 -8.06 -22.82
C ASP A 44 -2.39 -6.72 -22.96
N TYR A 45 -2.40 -5.97 -21.85
CA TYR A 45 -2.85 -4.59 -21.77
C TYR A 45 -1.69 -3.78 -21.20
N LYS A 46 -1.13 -2.89 -22.00
CA LYS A 46 -0.04 -2.00 -21.59
C LYS A 46 -0.58 -0.93 -20.65
N VAL A 47 0.10 -0.73 -19.53
CA VAL A 47 -0.25 0.34 -18.59
C VAL A 47 -0.01 1.71 -19.25
N ASP A 48 -1.03 2.56 -19.24
CA ASP A 48 -0.93 3.96 -19.62
C ASP A 48 -0.34 4.75 -18.44
N VAL A 49 0.96 5.01 -18.53
CA VAL A 49 1.73 5.72 -17.49
C VAL A 49 1.32 7.19 -17.33
N ALA A 50 0.66 7.78 -18.33
CA ALA A 50 0.25 9.18 -18.26
C ALA A 50 -1.05 9.34 -17.47
N THR A 51 -1.93 8.35 -17.53
CA THR A 51 -3.21 8.36 -16.79
C THR A 51 -3.18 7.53 -15.51
N SER A 52 -2.16 6.70 -15.32
CA SER A 52 -1.96 5.93 -14.09
C SER A 52 -1.16 6.72 -13.06
N LYS A 53 -1.51 6.58 -11.78
CA LYS A 53 -0.92 7.37 -10.70
C LYS A 53 -0.99 6.62 -9.37
N ILE A 54 0.04 6.80 -8.54
CA ILE A 54 0.03 6.39 -7.13
C ILE A 54 0.13 7.65 -6.28
N GLU A 55 -0.75 7.77 -5.31
CA GLU A 55 -0.74 8.81 -4.29
C GLU A 55 -0.44 8.17 -2.93
N TRP A 56 0.27 8.90 -2.09
CA TRP A 56 0.67 8.42 -0.78
C TRP A 56 0.40 9.46 0.29
N ILE A 57 0.09 8.99 1.50
CA ILE A 57 0.01 9.80 2.71
C ILE A 57 0.80 9.09 3.82
N GLY A 58 1.83 9.77 4.33
CA GLY A 58 2.56 9.38 5.54
C GLY A 58 2.22 10.32 6.68
N SER A 59 2.14 9.82 7.91
CA SER A 59 1.69 10.62 9.06
C SER A 59 2.71 10.62 10.20
N LYS A 60 2.70 11.70 10.98
CA LYS A 60 3.36 11.72 12.28
C LYS A 60 2.47 11.07 13.33
N ALA A 61 3.08 10.56 14.39
CA ALA A 61 2.37 10.01 15.56
C ALA A 61 1.47 11.07 16.23
N ILE A 62 1.87 12.35 16.15
CA ILE A 62 1.09 13.49 16.62
C ILE A 62 1.23 14.62 15.59
N GLY A 63 0.11 15.25 15.24
CA GLY A 63 0.07 16.43 14.37
C GLY A 63 -0.01 16.09 12.89
N ASP A 64 0.92 16.62 12.11
CA ASP A 64 0.80 16.73 10.64
C ASP A 64 1.04 15.41 9.88
N ASN A 65 0.53 15.41 8.65
CA ASN A 65 0.79 14.39 7.64
C ASN A 65 1.53 15.01 6.45
N HIS A 66 2.23 14.16 5.71
CA HIS A 66 2.74 14.47 4.38
C HIS A 66 2.00 13.70 3.32
N LYS A 67 1.73 14.35 2.18
CA LYS A 67 1.16 13.70 0.99
C LYS A 67 1.97 13.99 -0.26
N GLY A 68 1.85 13.08 -1.21
CA GLY A 68 2.49 13.24 -2.49
C GLY A 68 2.07 12.20 -3.49
N THR A 69 2.87 12.12 -4.55
CA THR A 69 2.63 11.28 -5.71
C THR A 69 3.89 10.52 -6.08
N ILE A 70 3.73 9.42 -6.79
CA ILE A 70 4.81 8.66 -7.40
C ILE A 70 4.28 8.02 -8.69
N SER A 71 5.14 7.92 -9.70
CA SER A 71 4.75 7.54 -11.06
C SER A 71 5.00 6.07 -11.32
N ILE A 72 4.18 5.50 -12.20
CA ILE A 72 4.46 4.20 -12.82
C ILE A 72 5.29 4.48 -14.08
N SER A 73 6.37 3.75 -14.27
CA SER A 73 7.29 3.89 -15.41
C SER A 73 6.95 2.97 -16.56
N GLU A 74 6.44 1.78 -16.25
CA GLU A 74 6.00 0.78 -17.22
C GLU A 74 5.12 -0.27 -16.54
N GLY A 75 4.40 -1.04 -17.33
CA GLY A 75 3.64 -2.18 -16.84
C GLY A 75 2.86 -2.87 -17.93
N THR A 76 2.45 -4.09 -17.64
CA THR A 76 1.57 -4.89 -18.48
C THR A 76 0.65 -5.71 -17.59
N LEU A 77 -0.65 -5.57 -17.81
CA LEU A 77 -1.70 -6.37 -17.20
C LEU A 77 -2.16 -7.44 -18.19
N LYS A 78 -2.60 -8.59 -17.69
CA LYS A 78 -3.12 -9.68 -18.50
C LYS A 78 -4.58 -9.94 -18.15
N ALA A 79 -5.41 -10.08 -19.18
CA ALA A 79 -6.81 -10.44 -18.99
C ALA A 79 -7.29 -11.46 -20.01
N GLU A 80 -8.15 -12.37 -19.54
CA GLU A 80 -8.79 -13.43 -20.33
C GLU A 80 -10.28 -13.46 -19.98
N GLN A 81 -11.14 -13.56 -21.01
CA GLN A 81 -12.60 -13.67 -20.84
C GLN A 81 -13.20 -12.58 -19.94
N GLY A 82 -12.71 -11.34 -20.08
CA GLY A 82 -13.19 -10.20 -19.28
C GLY A 82 -12.73 -10.19 -17.83
N LYS A 83 -11.71 -10.99 -17.46
CA LYS A 83 -11.17 -11.05 -16.10
C LYS A 83 -9.67 -10.78 -16.09
N LEU A 84 -9.21 -9.99 -15.13
CA LEU A 84 -7.78 -9.81 -14.87
C LEU A 84 -7.19 -11.11 -14.32
N THR A 85 -6.15 -11.62 -14.97
CA THR A 85 -5.50 -12.90 -14.61
C THR A 85 -4.11 -12.69 -14.01
N GLY A 86 -3.51 -11.52 -14.20
CA GLY A 86 -2.23 -11.15 -13.61
C GLY A 86 -1.58 -9.94 -14.28
N GLY A 87 -0.26 -9.84 -14.15
CA GLY A 87 0.52 -8.75 -14.71
C GLY A 87 1.40 -8.06 -13.67
N SER A 88 2.10 -7.01 -14.09
CA SER A 88 2.96 -6.24 -13.19
C SER A 88 3.15 -4.82 -13.68
N PHE A 89 3.54 -3.94 -12.77
CA PHE A 89 4.01 -2.60 -13.11
C PHE A 89 5.19 -2.18 -12.23
N VAL A 90 6.01 -1.28 -12.77
CA VAL A 90 7.23 -0.76 -12.15
C VAL A 90 6.98 0.69 -11.75
N ILE A 91 7.25 0.99 -10.49
CA ILE A 91 7.11 2.31 -9.90
C ILE A 91 8.48 3.01 -9.96
N ASP A 92 8.53 4.22 -10.52
CA ASP A 92 9.74 5.04 -10.55
C ASP A 92 9.95 5.74 -9.21
N MET A 93 10.90 5.25 -8.41
CA MET A 93 11.19 5.84 -7.10
C MET A 93 11.84 7.22 -7.20
N LYS A 94 12.45 7.57 -8.33
CA LYS A 94 13.01 8.92 -8.56
C LYS A 94 11.92 9.96 -8.77
N SER A 95 10.73 9.54 -9.20
CA SER A 95 9.61 10.44 -9.44
C SER A 95 8.82 10.78 -8.17
N ILE A 96 9.20 10.25 -7.00
CA ILE A 96 8.56 10.60 -5.73
C ILE A 96 8.50 12.11 -5.55
N ASN A 97 7.31 12.62 -5.26
CA ASN A 97 7.03 14.06 -5.27
C ASN A 97 6.04 14.43 -4.18
N PRO A 98 6.49 15.03 -3.06
CA PRO A 98 5.62 15.67 -2.08
C PRO A 98 4.90 16.88 -2.69
N THR A 99 3.65 17.13 -2.28
CA THR A 99 2.78 18.14 -2.93
C THR A 99 2.05 19.07 -1.96
N ASP A 100 2.46 19.09 -0.70
CA ASP A 100 1.69 19.72 0.37
C ASP A 100 2.43 20.81 1.17
N GLN A 101 3.68 21.08 0.80
CA GLN A 101 4.45 22.20 1.30
C GLN A 101 4.78 23.21 0.19
N ASP A 102 5.51 24.26 0.54
CA ASP A 102 6.14 25.13 -0.45
C ASP A 102 7.26 24.40 -1.23
N ALA A 103 7.82 25.06 -2.24
CA ALA A 103 8.83 24.44 -3.11
C ALA A 103 10.09 23.99 -2.34
N GLU A 104 10.52 24.77 -1.35
CA GLU A 104 11.70 24.45 -0.53
C GLU A 104 11.41 23.25 0.38
N GLY A 105 10.26 23.23 1.06
CA GLY A 105 9.81 22.14 1.91
C GLY A 105 9.67 20.83 1.14
N ASN A 106 8.97 20.85 0.00
CA ASN A 106 8.82 19.67 -0.85
C ASN A 106 10.17 19.15 -1.35
N THR A 107 11.11 20.04 -1.69
CA THR A 107 12.47 19.66 -2.10
C THR A 107 13.23 18.97 -0.97
N LYS A 108 13.18 19.52 0.25
CA LYS A 108 13.82 18.92 1.44
C LYS A 108 13.21 17.57 1.76
N LEU A 109 11.89 17.47 1.77
CA LEU A 109 11.19 16.23 2.06
C LEU A 109 11.49 15.16 0.99
N LYS A 110 11.46 15.51 -0.30
CA LYS A 110 11.86 14.60 -1.38
C LYS A 110 13.29 14.09 -1.18
N GLY A 111 14.22 14.98 -0.84
CA GLY A 111 15.61 14.62 -0.54
C GLY A 111 15.71 13.60 0.60
N HIS A 112 14.98 13.82 1.69
CA HIS A 112 14.95 12.90 2.82
C HIS A 112 14.32 11.55 2.49
N LEU A 113 13.16 11.52 1.81
CA LEU A 113 12.53 10.27 1.37
C LEU A 113 13.43 9.47 0.42
N SER A 114 14.29 10.14 -0.34
CA SER A 114 15.21 9.50 -1.28
C SER A 114 16.47 8.93 -0.63
N ALA A 115 16.80 9.36 0.60
CA ALA A 115 18.04 9.04 1.30
C ALA A 115 18.09 7.61 1.86
N ALA A 116 19.26 7.22 2.37
CA ALA A 116 19.60 5.86 2.78
C ALA A 116 18.77 5.31 3.95
N ASP A 117 18.39 6.19 4.87
CA ASP A 117 17.53 5.92 6.01
C ASP A 117 16.05 5.73 5.64
N PHE A 118 15.68 6.04 4.39
CA PHE A 118 14.35 5.83 3.85
C PHE A 118 14.37 4.89 2.63
N PHE A 119 13.98 5.34 1.43
CA PHE A 119 13.87 4.49 0.24
C PHE A 119 15.22 4.13 -0.41
N LEU A 120 16.30 4.86 -0.11
CA LEU A 120 17.63 4.66 -0.72
C LEU A 120 17.54 4.61 -2.25
N VAL A 121 16.95 5.64 -2.85
CA VAL A 121 16.55 5.66 -4.27
C VAL A 121 17.74 5.53 -5.22
N ASP A 122 18.93 5.97 -4.81
CA ASP A 122 20.15 5.82 -5.61
C ASP A 122 20.52 4.35 -5.85
N SER A 123 20.28 3.46 -4.88
CA SER A 123 20.51 2.01 -5.02
C SER A 123 19.26 1.24 -5.43
N PHE A 124 18.07 1.77 -5.14
CA PHE A 124 16.78 1.17 -5.44
C PHE A 124 15.90 2.15 -6.21
N PRO A 125 16.22 2.42 -7.49
CA PRO A 125 15.53 3.44 -8.28
C PRO A 125 14.10 3.04 -8.66
N THR A 126 13.72 1.77 -8.44
CA THR A 126 12.42 1.22 -8.80
C THR A 126 11.84 0.38 -7.68
N ALA A 127 10.51 0.43 -7.54
CA ALA A 127 9.71 -0.57 -6.84
C ALA A 127 8.84 -1.33 -7.87
N LYS A 128 8.29 -2.49 -7.50
CA LYS A 128 7.50 -3.32 -8.42
C LYS A 128 6.30 -3.92 -7.71
N PHE A 129 5.16 -3.95 -8.39
CA PHE A 129 4.00 -4.74 -7.97
C PHE A 129 3.69 -5.82 -9.00
N GLU A 130 3.48 -7.04 -8.53
CA GLU A 130 3.17 -8.22 -9.36
C GLU A 130 1.87 -8.85 -8.89
N VAL A 131 0.87 -8.89 -9.76
CA VAL A 131 -0.44 -9.49 -9.46
C VAL A 131 -0.28 -11.00 -9.41
N VAL A 132 -0.72 -11.60 -8.31
CA VAL A 132 -0.64 -13.05 -8.05
C VAL A 132 -2.01 -13.70 -8.13
N SER A 133 -3.03 -13.07 -7.52
CA SER A 133 -4.40 -13.59 -7.51
C SER A 133 -5.40 -12.44 -7.57
N VAL A 134 -6.51 -12.67 -8.26
CA VAL A 134 -7.63 -11.75 -8.38
C VAL A 134 -8.90 -12.53 -8.05
N THR A 135 -9.58 -12.14 -6.98
CA THR A 135 -10.81 -12.79 -6.53
C THR A 135 -11.96 -11.80 -6.68
N GLU A 136 -13.02 -12.21 -7.38
CA GLU A 136 -14.27 -11.44 -7.45
C GLU A 136 -14.94 -11.37 -6.08
N GLY A 137 -15.39 -10.17 -5.72
CA GLY A 137 -16.00 -9.86 -4.44
C GLY A 137 -15.02 -9.33 -3.39
N ALA A 138 -15.56 -8.55 -2.47
CA ALA A 138 -14.90 -8.09 -1.25
C ALA A 138 -15.94 -8.06 -0.12
N ASP A 139 -15.54 -8.35 1.12
CA ASP A 139 -16.44 -8.29 2.28
C ASP A 139 -16.71 -6.82 2.62
N THR A 140 -17.70 -6.22 1.93
CA THR A 140 -18.02 -4.79 2.01
C THR A 140 -18.41 -4.30 3.42
N ALA A 141 -18.80 -5.24 4.30
CA ALA A 141 -19.10 -4.95 5.70
C ALA A 141 -17.84 -4.78 6.57
N LYS A 142 -16.70 -5.33 6.15
CA LYS A 142 -15.44 -5.31 6.90
C LYS A 142 -14.36 -4.41 6.31
N ILE A 143 -14.57 -3.92 5.09
CA ILE A 143 -13.61 -3.06 4.41
C ILE A 143 -13.95 -1.56 4.52
N GLN A 144 -12.92 -0.73 4.56
CA GLN A 144 -13.03 0.73 4.55
C GLN A 144 -13.26 1.26 3.13
N PHE A 145 -12.59 0.69 2.13
CA PHE A 145 -12.73 1.11 0.73
C PHE A 145 -14.09 0.70 0.15
N LYS A 146 -14.98 1.69 0.01
CA LYS A 146 -16.34 1.48 -0.50
C LYS A 146 -16.33 1.35 -2.02
N GLY A 147 -17.11 0.40 -2.54
CA GLY A 147 -17.21 0.14 -3.99
C GLY A 147 -16.19 -0.86 -4.53
N ALA A 148 -15.42 -1.52 -3.66
CA ALA A 148 -14.56 -2.62 -4.08
C ALA A 148 -15.38 -3.74 -4.77
N THR A 149 -14.92 -4.15 -5.95
CA THR A 149 -15.52 -5.25 -6.71
C THR A 149 -14.69 -6.53 -6.61
N HIS A 150 -13.42 -6.41 -6.22
CA HIS A 150 -12.46 -7.51 -6.17
C HIS A 150 -11.54 -7.38 -4.95
N THR A 151 -10.92 -8.51 -4.62
CA THR A 151 -9.76 -8.58 -3.74
C THR A 151 -8.55 -8.97 -4.58
N ILE A 152 -7.49 -8.16 -4.53
CA ILE A 152 -6.24 -8.40 -5.27
C ILE A 152 -5.16 -8.81 -4.29
N THR A 153 -4.47 -9.90 -4.61
CA THR A 153 -3.24 -10.31 -3.92
C THR A 153 -2.08 -10.19 -4.89
N GLY A 154 -0.97 -9.60 -4.43
CA GLY A 154 0.23 -9.46 -5.24
C GLY A 154 1.48 -9.25 -4.41
N ASN A 155 2.64 -9.44 -5.04
CA ASN A 155 3.93 -9.18 -4.42
C ASN A 155 4.32 -7.72 -4.65
N LEU A 156 4.50 -6.98 -3.58
CA LEU A 156 5.06 -5.63 -3.58
C LEU A 156 6.53 -5.69 -3.18
N THR A 157 7.39 -5.25 -4.10
CA THR A 157 8.84 -5.15 -3.89
C THR A 157 9.26 -3.71 -3.73
N ILE A 158 9.81 -3.37 -2.56
CA ILE A 158 10.36 -2.05 -2.23
C ILE A 158 11.73 -2.28 -1.60
N LYS A 159 12.74 -1.51 -2.01
CA LYS A 159 14.11 -1.60 -1.46
C LYS A 159 14.70 -3.03 -1.53
N GLY A 160 14.37 -3.75 -2.61
CA GLY A 160 14.79 -5.15 -2.84
C GLY A 160 14.09 -6.20 -1.96
N ILE A 161 13.21 -5.80 -1.03
CA ILE A 161 12.46 -6.71 -0.18
C ILE A 161 11.09 -6.93 -0.83
N SER A 162 10.69 -8.19 -1.02
CA SER A 162 9.39 -8.55 -1.59
C SER A 162 8.48 -9.12 -0.52
N LYS A 163 7.23 -8.64 -0.49
CA LYS A 163 6.18 -9.09 0.43
C LYS A 163 4.88 -9.26 -0.32
N SER A 164 4.13 -10.31 -0.01
CA SER A 164 2.76 -10.45 -0.51
C SER A 164 1.84 -9.54 0.27
N ILE A 165 1.00 -8.80 -0.41
CA ILE A 165 -0.05 -7.98 0.18
C ILE A 165 -1.40 -8.29 -0.48
N THR A 166 -2.47 -8.17 0.29
CA THR A 166 -3.84 -8.37 -0.18
C THR A 166 -4.66 -7.13 0.16
N PHE A 167 -5.37 -6.58 -0.82
CA PHE A 167 -6.16 -5.36 -0.64
C PHE A 167 -7.43 -5.38 -1.51
N PRO A 168 -8.49 -4.69 -1.07
CA PRO A 168 -9.69 -4.51 -1.88
C PRO A 168 -9.44 -3.50 -3.02
N ALA A 169 -10.03 -3.77 -4.18
CA ALA A 169 -9.94 -2.90 -5.34
C ALA A 169 -11.27 -2.84 -6.10
N HIS A 170 -11.51 -1.70 -6.74
CA HIS A 170 -12.50 -1.54 -7.78
C HIS A 170 -11.81 -1.81 -9.11
N LEU A 171 -12.25 -2.84 -9.80
CA LEU A 171 -11.67 -3.30 -11.06
C LEU A 171 -12.77 -3.41 -12.12
N GLU A 172 -12.53 -2.77 -13.26
CA GLU A 172 -13.34 -2.85 -14.46
C GLU A 172 -12.47 -3.39 -15.61
N VAL A 173 -12.93 -4.44 -16.28
CA VAL A 173 -12.23 -5.07 -17.40
C VAL A 173 -13.17 -5.11 -18.59
N SER A 174 -12.67 -4.61 -19.72
CA SER A 174 -13.34 -4.63 -21.03
C SER A 174 -12.36 -5.13 -22.09
N ASP A 175 -12.85 -5.36 -23.32
CA ASP A 175 -12.00 -5.84 -24.42
C ASP A 175 -10.87 -4.87 -24.82
N ALA A 176 -11.01 -3.57 -24.52
CA ALA A 176 -10.06 -2.53 -24.93
C ALA A 176 -9.28 -1.93 -23.76
N LYS A 177 -9.81 -2.02 -22.55
CA LYS A 177 -9.32 -1.26 -21.39
C LYS A 177 -9.51 -2.03 -20.08
N ILE A 178 -8.52 -1.90 -19.20
CA ILE A 178 -8.58 -2.28 -17.78
C ILE A 178 -8.44 -0.99 -16.96
N SER A 179 -9.35 -0.78 -16.02
CA SER A 179 -9.27 0.29 -15.02
C SER A 179 -9.29 -0.31 -13.61
N ALA A 180 -8.30 0.04 -12.80
CA ALA A 180 -8.18 -0.41 -11.42
C ALA A 180 -7.99 0.78 -10.47
N HIS A 181 -8.75 0.77 -9.38
CA HIS A 181 -8.66 1.76 -8.32
C HIS A 181 -8.65 1.07 -6.95
N ALA A 182 -7.71 1.42 -6.08
CA ALA A 182 -7.63 0.86 -4.72
C ALA A 182 -7.16 1.93 -3.73
N VAL A 183 -7.69 1.87 -2.51
CA VAL A 183 -7.24 2.68 -1.37
C VAL A 183 -7.02 1.76 -0.17
N PHE A 184 -5.80 1.71 0.34
CA PHE A 184 -5.43 0.82 1.45
C PHE A 184 -4.18 1.31 2.16
N ASN A 185 -3.88 0.73 3.33
CA ASN A 185 -2.70 1.05 4.12
C ASN A 185 -1.71 -0.11 4.09
N ILE A 186 -0.42 0.21 4.03
CA ILE A 186 0.69 -0.73 4.23
C ILE A 186 1.54 -0.31 5.44
N ASP A 187 2.20 -1.27 6.08
CA ASP A 187 3.24 -1.01 7.09
C ASP A 187 4.62 -0.96 6.41
N ARG A 188 5.19 0.24 6.27
CA ARG A 188 6.50 0.44 5.62
C ARG A 188 7.67 -0.31 6.28
N SER A 189 7.55 -0.68 7.56
CA SER A 189 8.61 -1.42 8.26
C SER A 189 8.80 -2.84 7.73
N GLN A 190 7.78 -3.40 7.05
CA GLN A 190 7.84 -4.70 6.40
C GLN A 190 8.84 -4.73 5.23
N TRP A 191 9.22 -3.55 4.71
CA TRP A 191 10.26 -3.34 3.70
C TRP A 191 11.52 -2.67 4.28
N GLY A 192 11.72 -2.76 5.60
CA GLY A 192 12.93 -2.26 6.26
C GLY A 192 13.03 -0.73 6.35
N ILE A 193 11.92 -0.01 6.16
CA ILE A 193 11.89 1.46 6.25
C ILE A 193 11.41 1.83 7.66
N THR A 194 12.33 2.09 8.59
CA THR A 194 12.02 2.23 10.03
C THR A 194 12.38 3.59 10.63
N TYR A 195 12.79 4.55 9.79
CA TYR A 195 13.10 5.92 10.23
C TYR A 195 11.95 6.51 11.05
N GLY A 196 12.23 7.03 12.24
CA GLY A 196 11.25 7.69 13.11
C GLY A 196 10.14 6.78 13.65
N SER A 197 10.22 5.45 13.54
CA SER A 197 9.23 4.50 14.09
C SER A 197 9.80 3.46 15.04
N THR A 198 11.11 3.49 15.28
CA THR A 198 11.84 2.58 16.18
C THR A 198 12.56 3.37 17.27
N GLY A 199 12.91 2.72 18.37
CA GLY A 199 13.51 3.35 19.55
C GLY A 199 12.51 3.60 20.68
N ASP A 200 12.87 4.53 21.58
CA ASP A 200 12.03 4.92 22.72
C ASP A 200 10.74 5.58 22.21
N ILE A 201 9.73 5.69 23.08
CA ILE A 201 8.43 6.28 22.71
C ILE A 201 8.56 7.71 22.15
N LYS A 202 9.58 8.46 22.60
CA LYS A 202 9.91 9.81 22.14
C LYS A 202 10.46 9.85 20.71
N ASP A 203 11.02 8.74 20.22
CA ASP A 203 11.66 8.62 18.90
C ASP A 203 10.66 8.07 17.85
N LYS A 204 9.51 7.54 18.31
CA LYS A 204 8.39 7.07 17.47
C LYS A 204 7.51 8.23 17.02
N ILE A 205 8.06 9.07 16.16
CA ILE A 205 7.42 10.29 15.69
C ILE A 205 6.72 10.13 14.34
N ILE A 206 7.02 9.09 13.56
CA ILE A 206 6.43 8.82 12.24
C ILE A 206 5.77 7.44 12.27
N ASN A 207 4.51 7.37 11.85
CA ASN A 207 3.78 6.11 11.81
C ASN A 207 4.37 5.17 10.74
N ASN A 208 4.17 3.88 10.98
CA ASN A 208 4.51 2.84 10.01
C ASN A 208 3.46 2.73 8.90
N ASP A 209 2.20 3.00 9.23
CA ASP A 209 1.09 2.94 8.28
C ASP A 209 1.20 4.07 7.25
N ILE A 210 1.36 3.70 5.98
CA ILE A 210 1.28 4.59 4.82
C ILE A 210 0.00 4.29 4.09
N ASN A 211 -0.84 5.30 3.88
CA ASN A 211 -2.05 5.18 3.06
C ASN A 211 -1.67 5.38 1.59
N LEU A 212 -2.15 4.48 0.73
CA LEU A 212 -1.90 4.46 -0.69
C LEU A 212 -3.22 4.53 -1.44
N THR A 213 -3.28 5.41 -2.43
CA THR A 213 -4.31 5.42 -3.47
C THR A 213 -3.67 5.07 -4.79
N ILE A 214 -4.14 4.01 -5.44
CA ILE A 214 -3.59 3.51 -6.70
C ILE A 214 -4.67 3.63 -7.77
N HIS A 215 -4.33 4.30 -8.88
CA HIS A 215 -5.10 4.33 -10.10
C HIS A 215 -4.25 3.76 -11.24
N VAL A 216 -4.71 2.68 -11.86
CA VAL A 216 -4.04 2.07 -13.01
C VAL A 216 -5.03 1.97 -14.15
N GLU A 217 -4.61 2.50 -15.29
CA GLU A 217 -5.31 2.38 -16.56
C GLU A 217 -4.40 1.62 -17.52
N ALA A 218 -4.95 0.64 -18.22
CA ALA A 218 -4.21 -0.13 -19.21
C ALA A 218 -5.06 -0.40 -20.44
N THR A 219 -4.43 -0.39 -21.62
CA THR A 219 -5.08 -0.59 -22.92
C THR A 219 -4.35 -1.65 -23.73
N LYS A 220 -5.06 -2.31 -24.63
CA LYS A 220 -4.49 -3.34 -25.51
C LYS A 220 -3.41 -2.80 -26.45
#